data_AF-A0A971G5A9-F1
#
_entry.id   AF-A0A971G5A9-F1
#
_cell.length_a   1.000
_cell.length_b   1.000
_cell.length_c   1.000
_cell.angle_alpha   90.00
_cell.angle_beta   90.00
_cell.angle_gamma   90.00
#
_symmetry.space_group_name_H-M   'P 1'
#
loop_
_entity.id
_entity.type
_entity.pdbx_description
1 polymer ?
#
loop_
_entity_poly.entity_id
_entity_poly.type
_entity_poly.pdbx_seq_one_letter_code
_entity_poly.pdbx_strand_id
1 'polypeptide(L)'
;VFEGIVYHCSVVDGRAPCRPTLEVDAVIRPGDADGPLLLSVAEYAALAGGAEAVRPCLDRLRDQGRIADHLGVAYVTFPTWTPIDLAPPGPADRRPGGGPRS
;
A
#
# COMPACT_ATOMS: atom_id res chain seq x y z
N VAL A 1 -1.29 5.53 8.48
CA VAL A 1 -2.69 5.49 8.01
C VAL A 1 -3.55 6.07 9.10
N PHE A 2 -4.61 6.81 8.77
CA PHE A 2 -5.59 7.28 9.75
C PHE A 2 -6.98 7.21 9.10
N GLU A 3 -7.94 6.56 9.76
CA GLU A 3 -9.30 6.36 9.22
C GLU A 3 -9.32 5.81 7.78
N GLY A 4 -8.43 4.84 7.47
CA GLY A 4 -8.28 4.26 6.13
C GLY A 4 -7.45 5.09 5.16
N ILE A 5 -7.13 6.36 5.47
CA ILE A 5 -6.38 7.24 4.56
C ILE A 5 -4.87 7.01 4.69
N VAL A 6 -4.21 6.81 3.55
CA VAL A 6 -2.77 6.61 3.42
C VAL A 6 -2.07 7.96 3.20
N TYR A 7 -1.05 8.25 4.01
CA TYR A 7 -0.24 9.47 3.92
C TYR A 7 1.20 9.22 3.47
N HIS A 8 1.73 8.02 3.72
CA HIS A 8 3.10 7.64 3.39
C HIS A 8 3.10 6.27 2.75
N CYS A 9 3.52 6.20 1.50
CA CYS A 9 3.62 4.96 0.75
C CYS A 9 4.60 5.09 -0.42
N SER A 10 4.91 3.97 -1.04
CA SER A 10 5.60 3.89 -2.32
C SER A 10 4.86 2.97 -3.28
N VAL A 11 5.01 3.18 -4.59
CA VAL A 11 4.46 2.29 -5.61
C VAL A 11 5.44 1.14 -5.85
N VAL A 12 4.94 -0.09 -5.75
CA VAL A 12 5.75 -1.32 -5.93
C VAL A 12 6.18 -1.51 -7.39
N ASP A 13 5.27 -1.26 -8.33
CA ASP A 13 5.57 -1.28 -9.77
C ASP A 13 4.92 -0.10 -10.51
N GLY A 14 5.72 0.92 -10.80
CA GLY A 14 5.30 2.11 -11.54
C GLY A 14 5.04 1.87 -13.02
N ARG A 15 5.40 0.69 -13.58
CA ARG A 15 5.23 0.39 -15.01
C ARG A 15 3.81 -0.04 -15.34
N ALA A 16 3.01 -0.42 -14.34
CA ALA A 16 1.64 -0.89 -14.50
C ALA A 16 0.63 -0.02 -13.72
N PRO A 17 0.50 1.29 -14.05
CA PRO A 17 -0.32 2.23 -13.27
C PRO A 17 -1.77 1.74 -13.13
N CYS A 18 -2.33 1.09 -14.14
CA CYS A 18 -3.70 0.60 -14.07
C CYS A 18 -3.93 -0.52 -13.05
N ARG A 19 -2.88 -1.15 -12.51
CA ARG A 19 -2.92 -2.19 -11.47
C ARG A 19 -2.07 -1.75 -10.27
N PRO A 20 -2.44 -0.64 -9.59
CA PRO A 20 -1.58 -0.05 -8.59
C PRO A 20 -1.43 -0.99 -7.40
N THR A 21 -0.18 -1.16 -6.96
CA THR A 21 0.19 -1.85 -5.72
C THR A 21 1.09 -0.93 -4.93
N LEU A 22 0.78 -0.78 -3.64
CA LEU A 22 1.48 0.13 -2.74
C LEU A 22 2.14 -0.65 -1.62
N GLU A 23 3.31 -0.16 -1.21
CA GLU A 23 3.90 -0.48 0.08
C GLU A 23 3.70 0.71 1.02
N VAL A 24 3.18 0.45 2.22
CA VAL A 24 2.77 1.48 3.18
C VAL A 24 3.57 1.27 4.45
N ASP A 25 4.34 2.29 4.86
CA ASP A 25 4.97 2.34 6.18
C ASP A 25 4.09 3.20 7.09
N ALA A 26 3.54 2.58 8.13
CA ALA A 26 2.58 3.22 9.01
C ALA A 26 2.50 2.58 10.39
N VAL A 27 2.28 3.43 11.40
CA VAL A 27 1.69 3.01 12.67
C VAL A 27 0.18 2.86 12.48
N ILE A 28 -0.37 1.73 12.91
CA ILE A 28 -1.80 1.40 12.81
C ILE A 28 -2.41 1.32 14.21
N ARG A 29 -3.52 2.02 14.43
CA ARG A 29 -4.36 1.92 15.63
C ARG A 29 -5.67 1.18 15.28
N PRO A 30 -6.43 0.70 16.29
CA PRO A 30 -7.76 0.14 16.05
C PRO A 30 -8.63 1.12 15.26
N GLY A 31 -9.29 0.65 14.19
CA GLY A 31 -10.09 1.48 13.31
C GLY A 31 -9.35 2.07 12.10
N ASP A 32 -8.02 2.20 12.13
CA ASP A 32 -7.28 2.86 11.04
C ASP A 32 -7.28 2.05 9.73
N ALA A 33 -7.47 0.73 9.80
CA ALA A 33 -7.35 -0.16 8.64
C ALA A 33 -8.42 -1.26 8.62
N ASP A 34 -9.56 -1.04 9.29
CA ASP A 34 -10.66 -2.02 9.36
C ASP A 34 -11.42 -2.18 8.02
N GLY A 35 -11.16 -1.28 7.06
CA GLY A 35 -11.74 -1.28 5.72
C GLY A 35 -10.70 -1.05 4.62
N PRO A 36 -11.16 -0.66 3.41
CA PRO A 36 -10.27 -0.32 2.32
C PRO A 36 -9.32 0.83 2.68
N LEU A 37 -8.08 0.72 2.22
CA LEU A 37 -7.14 1.84 2.29
C LEU A 37 -7.40 2.81 1.14
N LEU A 38 -7.24 4.10 1.40
CA LEU A 38 -7.55 5.18 0.48
C LEU A 38 -6.29 6.00 0.22
N LEU A 39 -5.89 6.12 -1.05
CA LEU A 39 -4.85 7.06 -1.48
C LEU A 39 -5.49 8.10 -2.38
N SER A 40 -5.22 9.38 -2.14
CA SER A 40 -5.80 10.44 -2.97
C SER A 40 -5.41 10.23 -4.44
N VAL A 41 -6.32 10.53 -5.38
CA VAL A 41 -6.00 10.43 -6.81
C VAL A 41 -4.80 11.31 -7.18
N ALA A 42 -4.63 12.45 -6.50
CA ALA A 42 -3.50 13.34 -6.68
C ALA A 42 -2.16 12.71 -6.27
N GLU A 43 -2.09 12.09 -5.08
CA GLU A 43 -0.86 11.38 -4.66
C GLU A 43 -0.59 10.16 -5.52
N TYR A 44 -1.63 9.38 -5.85
CA TYR A 44 -1.49 8.26 -6.77
C TYR A 44 -0.89 8.71 -8.12
N ALA A 45 -1.38 9.81 -8.69
CA ALA A 45 -0.83 10.38 -9.92
C ALA A 45 0.64 10.80 -9.72
N ALA A 46 0.99 11.45 -8.62
CA ALA A 46 2.36 11.84 -8.33
C ALA A 46 3.32 10.65 -8.23
N LEU A 47 2.87 9.55 -7.62
CA LEU A 47 3.69 8.35 -7.44
C LEU A 47 3.78 7.48 -8.71
N ALA A 48 2.75 7.47 -9.54
CA ALA A 48 2.65 6.59 -10.71
C ALA A 48 3.09 7.25 -12.03
N GLY A 49 3.95 8.28 -11.97
CA GLY A 49 4.56 8.90 -13.16
C GLY A 49 3.82 10.12 -13.71
N GLY A 50 2.90 10.71 -12.95
CA GLY A 50 2.20 11.96 -13.26
C GLY A 50 0.79 11.76 -13.82
N ALA A 51 0.05 12.88 -13.93
CA ALA A 51 -1.36 12.90 -14.33
C ALA A 51 -1.62 12.27 -15.71
N GLU A 52 -0.77 12.56 -16.70
CA GLU A 52 -0.90 12.01 -18.06
C GLU A 52 -0.70 10.50 -18.09
N ALA A 53 0.22 9.96 -17.27
CA ALA A 53 0.48 8.53 -17.20
C ALA A 53 -0.71 7.76 -16.61
N VAL A 54 -1.42 8.35 -15.64
CA VAL A 54 -2.52 7.68 -14.95
C VAL A 54 -3.89 7.93 -15.57
N ARG A 55 -4.08 8.99 -16.37
CA ARG A 55 -5.40 9.35 -16.93
C ARG A 55 -6.13 8.18 -17.61
N PRO A 56 -5.49 7.36 -18.48
CA PRO A 56 -6.16 6.21 -19.10
C PRO A 56 -6.58 5.12 -18.09
N CYS A 57 -5.94 5.09 -16.93
CA CYS A 57 -6.21 4.11 -15.88
C CYS A 57 -7.35 4.54 -14.94
N LEU A 58 -7.59 5.84 -14.78
CA LEU A 58 -8.60 6.34 -13.84
C LEU A 58 -10.01 5.90 -14.24
N ASP A 59 -10.32 5.90 -15.53
CA ASP A 59 -11.62 5.42 -16.02
C ASP A 59 -11.80 3.93 -15.72
N ARG A 60 -10.77 3.12 -16.00
CA ARG A 60 -10.78 1.69 -15.69
C ARG A 60 -10.93 1.42 -14.18
N LEU A 61 -10.25 2.20 -13.34
CA LEU A 61 -10.36 2.08 -11.89
C LEU A 61 -11.77 2.47 -11.43
N ARG A 62 -12.37 3.51 -12.02
CA ARG A 62 -13.75 3.90 -11.73
C ARG A 62 -14.74 2.80 -12.11
N ASP A 63 -14.59 2.20 -13.30
CA ASP A 63 -15.42 1.08 -13.76
C ASP A 63 -15.30 -0.16 -12.85
N GLN A 64 -14.14 -0.33 -12.20
CA GLN A 64 -13.90 -1.38 -11.21
C GLN A 64 -14.44 -1.03 -9.81
N GLY A 65 -15.11 0.11 -9.65
CA GLY A 65 -15.55 0.60 -8.34
C GLY A 65 -14.40 1.00 -7.42
N ARG A 66 -13.21 1.25 -7.98
CA ARG A 66 -11.98 1.56 -7.23
C ARG A 66 -11.71 3.05 -7.04
N ILE A 67 -12.63 3.91 -7.48
CA ILE A 67 -12.58 5.36 -7.20
C ILE A 67 -13.74 5.70 -6.28
N ALA A 68 -13.43 6.18 -5.08
CA ALA A 68 -14.41 6.61 -4.09
C ALA A 68 -14.30 8.12 -3.84
N ASP A 69 -15.44 8.76 -3.56
CA ASP A 69 -15.45 10.09 -2.96
C ASP A 69 -15.41 9.95 -1.43
N HIS A 70 -14.56 10.73 -0.79
CA HIS A 70 -14.55 10.89 0.66
C HIS A 70 -14.33 12.36 0.99
N LEU A 71 -15.34 12.98 1.61
CA LEU A 71 -15.34 14.41 1.97
C LEU A 71 -15.07 15.33 0.76
N GLY A 72 -15.56 14.97 -0.44
CA GLY A 72 -15.38 15.76 -1.66
C GLY A 72 -14.02 15.59 -2.34
N VAL A 73 -13.21 14.64 -1.89
CA VAL A 73 -11.92 14.29 -2.50
C VAL A 73 -12.02 12.89 -3.11
N ALA A 74 -11.51 12.73 -4.33
CA ALA A 74 -11.45 11.44 -5.01
C ALA A 74 -10.24 10.63 -4.52
N TYR A 75 -10.49 9.38 -4.13
CA TYR A 75 -9.50 8.42 -3.67
C TYR A 75 -9.49 7.17 -4.54
N VAL A 76 -8.31 6.62 -4.77
CA VAL A 76 -8.13 5.24 -5.24
C VAL A 76 -8.27 4.32 -4.03
N THR A 77 -9.21 3.38 -4.08
CA THR A 77 -9.48 2.44 -2.99
C THR A 77 -8.64 1.19 -3.16
N PHE A 78 -8.02 0.71 -2.09
CA PHE A 78 -7.27 -0.55 -2.02
C PHE A 78 -8.04 -1.48 -1.06
N PRO A 79 -8.93 -2.35 -1.60
CA PRO A 79 -9.86 -3.12 -0.78
C PRO A 79 -9.19 -4.24 0.03
N THR A 80 -7.97 -4.62 -0.36
CA THR A 80 -7.19 -5.67 0.29
C THR A 80 -5.81 -5.14 0.60
N TRP A 81 -5.32 -5.45 1.78
CA TRP A 81 -3.97 -5.16 2.23
C TRP A 81 -3.54 -6.26 3.21
N THR A 82 -2.25 -6.37 3.49
CA THR A 82 -1.73 -7.37 4.41
C THR A 82 -0.59 -6.76 5.22
N PRO A 83 -0.58 -6.90 6.55
CA PRO A 83 0.54 -6.43 7.36
C PRO A 83 1.77 -7.31 7.09
N ILE A 84 2.93 -6.66 6.98
CA ILE A 84 4.24 -7.32 6.93
C ILE A 84 4.93 -7.03 8.26
N ASP A 85 5.33 -8.08 8.98
CA ASP A 85 6.18 -7.92 10.15
C ASP A 85 7.63 -7.69 9.69
N LEU A 86 8.16 -6.51 10.01
CA LEU A 86 9.54 -6.12 9.71
C LEU A 86 10.50 -6.43 10.86
N ALA A 87 10.03 -7.09 11.94
CA ALA A 87 10.90 -7.55 12.99
C ALA A 87 11.96 -8.50 12.40
N PRO A 88 13.27 -8.27 12.70
CA PRO A 88 14.29 -9.24 12.29
C PRO A 88 13.97 -10.60 12.92
N PRO A 89 14.29 -11.72 12.25
CA PRO A 89 14.11 -13.05 12.84
C PRO A 89 14.80 -13.08 14.21
N GLY A 90 14.05 -13.51 15.23
CA GLY A 90 14.55 -13.58 16.59
C GLY A 90 15.78 -14.49 16.70
N PRO A 91 16.59 -14.35 17.76
CA PRO A 91 17.84 -15.09 17.93
C PRO A 91 17.69 -16.63 17.98
N ALA A 92 16.46 -17.16 18.00
CA ALA A 92 16.17 -18.59 18.09
C ALA A 92 16.41 -19.38 16.79
N ASP A 93 16.60 -18.72 15.64
CA ASP A 93 16.84 -19.41 14.36
C ASP A 93 18.34 -19.65 14.05
N ARG A 94 19.25 -19.19 14.93
CA ARG A 94 20.61 -19.74 14.94
C ARG A 94 20.55 -21.10 15.61
N ARG A 95 20.45 -22.17 14.82
CA ARG A 95 20.88 -23.50 15.27
C ARG A 95 22.23 -23.34 15.99
N PRO A 96 22.41 -23.83 17.22
CA PRO A 96 23.72 -23.82 17.84
C PRO A 96 24.65 -24.60 16.91
N GLY A 97 25.64 -23.90 16.35
CA GLY A 97 26.66 -24.51 15.52
C GLY A 97 27.23 -25.70 16.27
N GLY A 98 27.14 -26.88 15.64
CA GLY A 98 27.77 -28.09 16.16
C GLY A 98 29.23 -27.77 16.43
N GLY A 99 29.61 -27.81 17.70
CA GLY A 99 31.01 -27.68 18.10
C GLY A 99 31.85 -28.76 17.40
N PRO A 100 33.11 -28.46 17.04
CA PRO A 100 33.97 -29.46 16.44
C PRO A 100 34.14 -30.61 17.43
N ARG A 101 33.84 -31.83 16.97
CA ARG A 101 34.29 -33.04 17.65
C ARG A 101 35.75 -33.29 17.27
N SER A 102 36.59 -33.28 18.31
CA SER A 102 37.92 -33.90 18.42
C SER A 102 39.05 -33.27 17.61
#